data_AF-A0A7V7WIG7-F1
#
_entry.id   AF-A0A7V7WIG7-F1
#
_cell.length_a   1.000
_cell.length_b   1.000
_cell.length_c   1.000
_cell.angle_alpha   90.00
_cell.angle_beta   90.00
_cell.angle_gamma   90.00
#
_symmetry.space_group_name_H-M   'P 1'
#
loop_
_entity.id
_entity.type
_entity.pdbx_description
1 polymer ?
#
loop_
_entity_poly.entity_id
_entity_poly.type
_entity_poly.pdbx_seq_one_letter_code
_entity_poly.pdbx_strand_id
1 'polypeptide(L)'
;MKNLKVGVKLGLGFGLVILFLLVVSVLGITRMAQLNESLRQIGEERWPRANLAHDIVLKSNGIAIALRNMMLSTTREDIARQKDVVFETRKALGGIVDKLKEVINNPKGRELLQKVIENRQRYVAGQDRLIELIEAGQTEASRLYLQNELRPVLRGYQESADGLAKFQGELLDASVKEGKEAYESARLLMILSMVAALVVAALVGFLITRGLLKQLGGEPDYAAEVARRVADGDLTVRVEVGAKDQTSLLFAMRGMVERLSRTIGEVRVSADQLSAASEQVSATSQSLSQAASEQAASLEETSASIEQMSASINQNTENAKVTDGIAN
;
A
#
# COMPACT_ATOMS: atom_id res chain seq x y z
N MET A 1 -18.08 -14.41 -4.68
CA MET A 1 -16.97 -14.34 -5.68
C MET A 1 -16.95 -15.46 -6.74
N LYS A 2 -17.97 -16.33 -6.86
CA LYS A 2 -17.85 -17.53 -7.72
C LYS A 2 -17.76 -17.27 -9.23
N ASN A 3 -18.15 -16.08 -9.73
CA ASN A 3 -18.23 -15.80 -11.18
C ASN A 3 -17.49 -14.53 -11.66
N LEU A 4 -16.58 -13.97 -10.85
CA LEU A 4 -15.80 -12.80 -11.30
C LEU A 4 -14.68 -13.21 -12.27
N LYS A 5 -14.49 -12.42 -13.34
CA LYS A 5 -13.34 -12.55 -14.25
C LYS A 5 -12.03 -12.42 -13.46
N VAL A 6 -10.98 -13.13 -13.89
CA VAL A 6 -9.67 -13.14 -13.23
C VAL A 6 -9.10 -11.72 -13.09
N GLY A 7 -9.16 -10.92 -14.15
CA GLY A 7 -8.71 -9.53 -14.11
C GLY A 7 -9.41 -8.66 -13.07
N VAL A 8 -10.72 -8.88 -12.84
CA VAL A 8 -11.48 -8.14 -11.81
C VAL A 8 -11.07 -8.59 -10.41
N LYS A 9 -10.82 -9.88 -10.19
CA LYS A 9 -10.34 -10.39 -8.89
C LYS A 9 -8.98 -9.80 -8.53
N LEU A 10 -8.05 -9.79 -9.50
CA LEU A 10 -6.71 -9.19 -9.33
C LEU A 10 -6.82 -7.68 -9.10
N GLY A 11 -7.61 -6.97 -9.91
CA GLY A 11 -7.82 -5.52 -9.76
C GLY A 11 -8.42 -5.16 -8.39
N LEU A 12 -9.40 -5.92 -7.90
CA LEU A 12 -9.95 -5.73 -6.56
C LEU A 12 -8.91 -6.03 -5.46
N GLY A 13 -8.10 -7.08 -5.62
CA GLY A 13 -7.06 -7.41 -4.65
C GLY A 13 -5.99 -6.33 -4.53
N PHE A 14 -5.42 -5.90 -5.66
CA PHE A 14 -4.45 -4.80 -5.68
C PHE A 14 -5.07 -3.47 -5.27
N GLY A 15 -6.29 -3.17 -5.72
CA GLY A 15 -7.02 -1.97 -5.32
C GLY A 15 -7.24 -1.90 -3.81
N LEU A 16 -7.54 -3.03 -3.17
CA LEU A 16 -7.67 -3.10 -1.71
C LEU A 16 -6.35 -2.83 -1.00
N VAL A 17 -5.23 -3.39 -1.49
CA VAL A 17 -3.90 -3.13 -0.92
C VAL A 17 -3.53 -1.66 -1.05
N ILE A 18 -3.75 -1.05 -2.22
CA ILE A 18 -3.51 0.38 -2.46
C ILE A 18 -4.38 1.23 -1.53
N LEU A 19 -5.66 0.87 -1.35
CA LEU A 19 -6.56 1.55 -0.43
C LEU A 19 -6.03 1.48 1.01
N PHE A 20 -5.56 0.33 1.48
CA PHE A 20 -4.97 0.20 2.81
C PHE A 20 -3.70 1.03 2.96
N LEU A 21 -2.83 1.06 1.94
CA LEU A 21 -1.65 1.92 1.96
C LEU A 21 -2.04 3.40 2.09
N LEU A 22 -3.02 3.86 1.30
CA LEU A 22 -3.53 5.23 1.40
C LEU A 22 -4.08 5.54 2.78
N VAL A 23 -4.90 4.63 3.36
CA VAL A 23 -5.46 4.80 4.70
C VAL A 23 -4.37 4.89 5.75
N VAL A 24 -3.37 4.00 5.72
CA VAL A 24 -2.24 4.01 6.67
C VAL A 24 -1.39 5.26 6.50
N SER A 25 -1.16 5.72 5.26
CA SER A 25 -0.41 6.96 5.00
C SER A 25 -1.15 8.20 5.50
N VAL A 26 -2.45 8.33 5.21
CA VAL A 26 -3.27 9.45 5.69
C VAL A 26 -3.34 9.46 7.22
N LEU A 27 -3.55 8.30 7.84
CA LEU A 27 -3.53 8.15 9.28
C LEU A 27 -2.15 8.54 9.86
N GLY A 28 -1.06 8.09 9.26
CA GLY A 28 0.30 8.44 9.70
C GLY A 28 0.56 9.95 9.64
N ILE A 29 0.19 10.60 8.53
CA ILE A 29 0.36 12.04 8.35
C ILE A 29 -0.48 12.82 9.37
N THR A 30 -1.75 12.45 9.57
CA THR A 30 -2.62 13.12 10.54
C THR A 30 -2.12 12.97 11.98
N ARG A 31 -1.61 11.81 12.37
CA ARG A 31 -1.01 11.60 13.70
C ARG A 31 0.30 12.36 13.88
N MET A 32 1.14 12.43 12.85
CA MET A 32 2.35 13.25 12.87
C MET A 32 2.03 14.75 12.98
N ALA A 33 1.00 15.23 12.29
CA ALA A 33 0.54 16.61 12.42
C ALA A 33 0.07 16.93 13.84
N GLN A 34 -0.65 16.01 14.49
CA GLN A 34 -1.04 16.14 15.90
C GLN A 34 0.17 16.19 16.83
N LEU A 35 1.16 15.31 16.64
CA LEU A 35 2.38 15.32 17.44
C LEU A 35 3.17 16.61 17.27
N ASN A 36 3.27 17.11 16.03
CA ASN A 36 3.94 18.36 15.74
C ASN A 36 3.23 19.55 16.41
N GLU A 37 1.90 19.58 16.40
CA GLU A 37 1.12 20.62 17.09
C GLU A 37 1.31 20.56 18.61
N SER A 38 1.34 19.37 19.22
CA SER A 38 1.65 19.22 20.64
C SER A 38 3.06 19.72 20.99
N LEU A 39 4.06 19.41 20.16
CA LEU A 39 5.43 19.90 20.34
C LEU A 39 5.51 21.43 20.18
N ARG A 40 4.78 21.99 19.21
CA ARG A 40 4.66 23.44 19.01
C ARG A 40 4.07 24.11 20.26
N GLN A 41 2.97 23.59 20.80
CA GLN A 41 2.37 24.12 22.03
C GLN A 41 3.33 24.02 23.23
N ILE A 42 4.07 22.92 23.37
CA ILE A 42 5.06 22.77 24.45
C ILE A 42 6.18 23.80 24.29
N GLY A 43 6.81 23.88 23.12
CA GLY A 43 8.01 24.67 22.88
C GLY A 43 7.77 26.18 22.69
N GLU A 44 6.69 26.54 22.01
CA GLU A 44 6.40 27.94 21.64
C GLU A 44 5.42 28.62 22.61
N GLU A 45 4.60 27.85 23.33
CA GLU A 45 3.57 28.42 24.20
C GLU A 45 3.79 28.13 25.68
N ARG A 46 3.85 26.86 26.09
CA ARG A 46 3.91 26.47 27.51
C ARG A 46 5.27 26.77 28.13
N TRP A 47 6.35 26.36 27.45
CA TRP A 47 7.71 26.53 27.94
C TRP A 47 8.08 28.01 28.13
N PRO A 48 7.84 28.92 27.16
CA PRO A 48 8.16 30.34 27.34
C PRO A 48 7.37 30.98 28.48
N ARG A 49 6.10 30.60 28.70
CA ARG A 49 5.29 31.11 29.81
C ARG A 49 5.87 30.72 31.16
N ALA A 50 6.25 29.46 31.34
CA ALA A 50 6.88 28.97 32.57
C ALA A 50 8.22 29.66 32.81
N ASN A 51 9.05 29.79 31.77
CA ASN A 51 10.35 30.43 31.87
C ASN A 51 10.26 31.93 32.20
N LEU A 52 9.33 32.66 31.54
CA LEU A 52 9.08 34.08 31.83
C LEU A 52 8.61 34.30 33.28
N ALA A 53 7.78 33.41 33.83
CA ALA A 53 7.37 33.48 35.23
C ALA A 53 8.56 33.25 36.18
N HIS A 54 9.45 32.32 35.85
CA HIS A 54 10.67 32.07 36.62
C HIS A 54 11.67 33.24 36.56
N ASP A 55 11.82 33.87 35.38
CA ASP A 55 12.68 35.04 35.17
C ASP A 55 12.32 36.22 36.09
N ILE A 56 11.07 36.31 36.54
CA ILE A 56 10.64 37.33 37.51
C ILE A 56 11.43 37.19 38.82
N VAL A 57 11.58 35.96 39.31
CA VAL A 57 12.32 35.66 40.56
C VAL A 57 13.80 35.97 40.39
N LEU A 58 14.39 35.57 39.25
CA LEU A 58 15.81 35.82 38.95
C LEU A 58 16.10 37.33 38.86
N LYS A 59 15.28 38.09 38.13
CA LYS A 59 15.47 39.54 37.96
C LYS A 59 15.17 40.32 39.24
N SER A 60 14.22 39.86 40.08
CA SER A 60 13.99 40.50 41.38
C SER A 60 15.20 40.36 42.32
N ASN A 61 15.94 39.25 42.23
CA ASN A 61 17.22 39.10 42.95
C ASN A 61 18.26 40.11 42.45
N GLY A 62 18.34 40.35 41.14
CA GLY A 62 19.22 41.37 40.56
C GLY A 62 18.95 42.77 41.13
N ILE A 63 17.68 43.18 41.22
CA ILE A 63 17.29 44.45 41.85
C ILE A 63 17.71 44.47 43.33
N ALA A 64 17.46 43.40 44.08
CA ALA A 64 17.83 43.32 45.48
C ALA A 64 19.36 43.39 45.70
N ILE A 65 20.17 42.91 44.75
CA ILE A 65 21.63 43.04 44.79
C ILE A 65 22.03 44.49 44.50
N ALA A 66 21.50 45.10 43.43
CA ALA A 66 21.82 46.48 43.06
C ALA A 66 21.48 47.47 44.19
N LEU A 67 20.33 47.31 44.85
CA LEU A 67 19.96 48.13 46.01
C LEU A 67 20.92 47.97 47.19
N ARG A 68 21.42 46.75 47.45
CA ARG A 68 22.43 46.54 48.49
C ARG A 68 23.77 47.16 48.09
N ASN A 69 24.17 47.07 46.82
CA ASN A 69 25.38 47.72 46.32
C ASN A 69 25.28 49.24 46.49
N MET A 70 24.13 49.86 46.21
CA MET A 70 23.90 51.29 46.48
C MET A 70 24.12 51.64 47.96
N MET A 71 23.68 50.79 48.88
CA MET A 71 23.87 51.01 50.33
C MET A 71 25.32 50.81 50.81
N LEU A 72 26.10 49.99 50.11
CA LEU A 72 27.48 49.67 50.44
C LEU A 72 28.49 50.61 49.75
N SER A 73 28.07 51.25 48.66
CA SER A 73 28.93 52.10 47.84
C SER A 73 29.27 53.40 48.55
N THR A 74 30.50 53.87 48.35
CA THR A 74 31.02 55.13 48.93
C THR A 74 31.10 56.27 47.91
N THR A 75 30.79 56.01 46.63
CA THR A 75 30.86 57.01 45.56
C THR A 75 29.49 57.28 44.95
N ARG A 76 29.20 58.56 44.67
CA ARG A 76 27.94 58.95 44.02
C ARG A 76 27.79 58.37 42.61
N GLU A 77 28.90 58.19 41.90
CA GLU A 77 28.90 57.65 40.54
C GLU A 77 28.41 56.19 40.52
N ASP A 78 28.92 55.34 41.43
CA ASP A 78 28.49 53.94 41.48
C ASP A 78 27.05 53.81 42.01
N ILE A 79 26.63 54.64 42.98
CA ILE A 79 25.21 54.71 43.40
C ILE A 79 24.29 55.01 42.20
N ALA A 80 24.64 56.00 41.37
CA ALA A 80 23.87 56.33 40.17
C ALA A 80 23.86 55.16 39.17
N ARG A 81 24.99 54.50 38.95
CA ARG A 81 25.09 53.31 38.09
C ARG A 81 24.22 52.16 38.57
N GLN A 82 24.23 51.85 39.86
CA GLN A 82 23.38 50.80 40.43
C GLN A 82 21.89 51.19 40.38
N LYS A 83 21.57 52.47 40.55
CA LYS A 83 20.21 53.00 40.35
C LYS A 83 19.74 52.74 38.92
N ASP A 84 20.56 53.02 37.91
CA ASP A 84 20.24 52.72 36.51
C ASP A 84 19.97 51.23 36.28
N VAL A 85 20.80 50.35 36.88
CA VAL A 85 20.57 48.89 36.84
C VAL A 85 19.20 48.51 37.41
N VAL A 86 18.77 49.14 38.51
CA VAL A 86 17.43 48.93 39.09
C VAL A 86 16.35 49.35 38.09
N PHE A 87 16.44 50.54 37.50
CA PHE A 87 15.43 51.05 36.56
C PHE A 87 15.35 50.23 35.27
N GLU A 88 16.48 49.84 34.69
CA GLU A 88 16.51 48.97 33.51
C GLU A 88 15.93 47.58 33.82
N THR A 89 16.26 47.01 34.99
CA THR A 89 15.69 45.71 35.39
C THR A 89 14.19 45.80 35.66
N ARG A 90 13.71 46.91 36.25
CA ARG A 90 12.27 47.18 36.43
C ARG A 90 11.53 47.24 35.10
N LYS A 91 12.11 47.93 34.11
CA LYS A 91 11.57 48.04 32.75
C LYS A 91 11.47 46.67 32.09
N ALA A 92 12.54 45.87 32.17
CA ALA A 92 12.54 44.49 31.67
C ALA A 92 11.47 43.62 32.34
N LEU A 93 11.33 43.70 33.68
CA LEU A 93 10.28 43.01 34.42
C LEU A 93 8.87 43.48 34.04
N GLY A 94 8.69 44.76 33.75
CA GLY A 94 7.42 45.30 33.24
C GLY A 94 7.04 44.63 31.91
N GLY A 95 7.98 44.58 30.97
CA GLY A 95 7.78 43.91 29.68
C GLY A 95 7.50 42.40 29.80
N ILE A 96 8.11 41.71 30.77
CA ILE A 96 7.78 40.30 31.05
C ILE A 96 6.33 40.16 31.54
N VAL A 97 5.92 40.99 32.51
CA VAL A 97 4.56 40.95 33.05
C VAL A 97 3.53 41.26 31.98
N ASP A 98 3.78 42.23 31.11
CA ASP A 98 2.85 42.58 30.03
C ASP A 98 2.73 41.46 29.00
N LYS A 99 3.85 40.84 28.59
CA LYS A 99 3.81 39.61 27.76
C LYS A 99 3.00 38.50 28.41
N LEU A 100 3.22 38.25 29.72
CA LEU A 100 2.48 37.23 30.45
C LEU A 100 0.97 37.52 30.52
N LYS A 101 0.55 38.78 30.61
CA LYS A 101 -0.88 39.16 30.54
C LYS A 101 -1.51 38.81 29.20
N GLU A 102 -0.77 39.00 28.10
CA GLU A 102 -1.25 38.70 26.74
C GLU A 102 -1.43 37.20 26.51
N VAL A 103 -0.49 36.38 27.00
CA VAL A 103 -0.46 34.95 26.69
C VAL A 103 -1.13 34.05 27.73
N ILE A 104 -1.34 34.52 28.96
CA ILE A 104 -2.01 33.73 30.02
C ILE A 104 -3.52 33.94 29.93
N ASN A 105 -4.20 32.92 29.41
CA ASN A 105 -5.65 32.93 29.23
C ASN A 105 -6.43 32.05 30.21
N ASN A 106 -5.75 31.16 30.93
CA ASN A 106 -6.41 30.30 31.92
C ASN A 106 -6.83 31.09 33.18
N PRO A 107 -8.04 30.89 33.73
CA PRO A 107 -8.54 31.62 34.89
C PRO A 107 -7.60 31.62 36.11
N LYS A 108 -7.09 30.45 36.50
CA LYS A 108 -6.16 30.31 37.64
C LYS A 108 -4.82 30.98 37.35
N GLY A 109 -4.34 30.90 36.11
CA GLY A 109 -3.13 31.61 35.68
C GLY A 109 -3.27 33.13 35.78
N ARG A 110 -4.42 33.67 35.38
CA ARG A 110 -4.72 35.12 35.49
C ARG A 110 -4.81 35.56 36.94
N GLU A 111 -5.44 34.77 37.81
CA GLU A 111 -5.49 35.06 39.25
C GLU A 111 -4.07 35.11 39.87
N LEU A 112 -3.22 34.13 39.56
CA LEU A 112 -1.84 34.10 40.05
C LEU A 112 -1.02 35.27 39.50
N LEU A 113 -1.16 35.59 38.22
CA LEU A 113 -0.51 36.74 37.60
C LEU A 113 -0.96 38.07 38.23
N GLN A 114 -2.24 38.19 38.60
CA GLN A 114 -2.74 39.37 39.27
C GLN A 114 -2.08 39.58 40.64
N LYS A 115 -1.88 38.51 41.42
CA LYS A 115 -1.12 38.57 42.69
C LYS A 115 0.33 39.01 42.46
N VAL A 116 0.97 38.54 41.39
CA VAL A 116 2.31 38.97 40.99
C VAL A 116 2.33 40.47 40.67
N ILE A 117 1.33 40.97 39.94
CA ILE A 117 1.22 42.40 39.58
C ILE A 117 1.07 43.27 40.83
N GLU A 118 0.19 42.89 41.76
CA GLU A 118 -0.05 43.63 43.01
C GLU A 118 1.20 43.66 43.90
N ASN A 119 1.85 42.52 44.09
CA ASN A 119 3.09 42.45 44.86
C ASN A 119 4.25 43.19 44.18
N ARG A 120 4.31 43.20 42.84
CA ARG A 120 5.27 44.01 42.08
C ARG A 120 5.10 45.49 42.37
N GLN A 121 3.86 46.00 42.36
CA GLN A 121 3.59 47.42 42.65
C GLN A 121 4.06 47.81 44.05
N ARG A 122 3.74 46.99 45.07
CA ARG A 122 4.23 47.19 46.44
C ARG A 122 5.76 47.17 46.52
N TYR A 123 6.39 46.22 45.82
CA TYR A 123 7.84 46.12 45.81
C TYR A 123 8.48 47.33 45.12
N VAL A 124 7.97 47.79 43.98
CA VAL A 124 8.48 49.00 43.29
C VAL A 124 8.37 50.23 44.19
N ALA A 125 7.22 50.47 44.82
CA ALA A 125 7.05 51.60 45.74
C ALA A 125 8.02 51.52 46.94
N GLY A 126 8.23 50.33 47.50
CA GLY A 126 9.19 50.15 48.58
C GLY A 126 10.65 50.35 48.14
N GLN A 127 10.99 49.93 46.93
CA GLN A 127 12.31 50.21 46.36
C GLN A 127 12.52 51.73 46.15
N ASP A 128 11.52 52.47 45.67
CA ASP A 128 11.61 53.93 45.52
C ASP A 128 11.90 54.59 46.85
N ARG A 129 11.18 54.18 47.91
CA ARG A 129 11.43 54.68 49.26
C ARG A 129 12.84 54.36 49.77
N LEU A 130 13.36 53.16 49.50
CA LEU A 130 14.73 52.81 49.87
C LEU A 130 15.76 53.66 49.10
N ILE A 131 15.56 53.88 47.80
CA ILE A 131 16.43 54.73 46.98
C ILE A 131 16.46 56.16 47.54
N GLU A 132 15.32 56.74 47.92
CA GLU A 132 15.25 58.06 48.56
C GLU A 132 16.08 58.13 49.85
N LEU A 133 15.97 57.12 50.72
CA LEU A 133 16.72 57.08 51.99
C LEU A 133 18.24 56.98 51.75
N ILE A 134 18.65 56.22 50.73
CA ILE A 134 20.06 56.09 50.32
C ILE A 134 20.58 57.43 49.78
N GLU A 135 19.86 58.06 48.85
CA GLU A 135 20.26 59.33 48.24
C GLU A 135 20.28 60.49 49.24
N ALA A 136 19.44 60.43 50.28
CA ALA A 136 19.44 61.36 51.40
C ALA A 136 20.57 61.09 52.42
N GLY A 137 21.40 60.06 52.23
CA GLY A 137 22.51 59.70 53.12
C GLY A 137 22.07 59.10 54.47
N GLN A 138 20.83 58.62 54.59
CA GLN A 138 20.28 58.10 55.84
C GLN A 138 20.59 56.60 56.02
N THR A 139 21.85 56.28 56.31
CA THR A 139 22.36 54.89 56.33
C THR A 139 21.61 53.96 57.28
N GLU A 140 21.41 54.35 58.54
CA GLU A 140 20.71 53.51 59.52
C GLU A 140 19.23 53.33 59.18
N ALA A 141 18.55 54.41 58.77
CA ALA A 141 17.15 54.32 58.33
C ALA A 141 17.00 53.42 57.09
N SER A 142 17.92 53.51 56.12
CA SER A 142 17.95 52.63 54.94
C SER A 142 18.10 51.16 55.32
N ARG A 143 18.98 50.85 56.29
CA ARG A 143 19.20 49.49 56.80
C ARG A 143 17.95 48.93 57.48
N LEU A 144 17.37 49.68 58.41
CA LEU A 144 16.16 49.28 59.12
C LEU A 144 14.98 49.09 58.15
N TYR A 145 14.80 50.01 57.21
CA TYR A 145 13.76 49.93 56.19
C TYR A 145 13.94 48.71 55.28
N LEU A 146 15.16 48.45 54.79
CA LEU A 146 15.45 47.25 54.00
C LEU A 146 15.10 45.98 54.78
N GLN A 147 15.50 45.90 56.06
CA GLN A 147 15.32 44.69 56.87
C GLN A 147 13.86 44.42 57.22
N ASN A 148 13.15 45.45 57.68
CA ASN A 148 11.83 45.29 58.29
C ASN A 148 10.69 45.46 57.30
N GLU A 149 10.87 46.25 56.25
CA GLU A 149 9.80 46.57 55.28
C GLU A 149 10.07 45.91 53.92
N LEU A 150 11.20 46.23 53.28
CA LEU A 150 11.39 45.87 51.88
C LEU A 150 11.69 44.38 51.66
N ARG A 151 12.44 43.72 52.55
CA ARG A 151 12.75 42.28 52.45
C ARG A 151 11.48 41.41 52.57
N PRO A 152 10.57 41.63 53.53
CA PRO A 152 9.28 40.94 53.56
C PRO A 152 8.45 41.15 52.27
N VAL A 153 8.40 42.37 51.75
CA VAL A 153 7.68 42.67 50.49
C VAL A 153 8.30 41.93 49.30
N LEU A 154 9.64 41.90 49.18
CA LEU A 154 10.34 41.12 48.17
C LEU A 154 9.99 39.62 48.27
N ARG A 155 9.97 39.07 49.49
CA ARG A 155 9.61 37.65 49.69
C ARG A 155 8.20 37.35 49.18
N GLY A 156 7.22 38.17 49.53
CA GLY A 156 5.84 38.00 49.04
C GLY A 156 5.74 38.10 47.51
N TYR A 157 6.50 39.01 46.90
CA TYR A 157 6.60 39.08 45.44
C TYR A 157 7.21 37.81 44.83
N GLN A 158 8.31 37.31 45.37
CA GLN A 158 8.97 36.09 44.91
C GLN A 158 8.07 34.86 45.09
N GLU A 159 7.39 34.72 46.23
CA GLU A 159 6.45 33.62 46.48
C GLU A 159 5.27 33.65 45.49
N SER A 160 4.74 34.83 45.16
CA SER A 160 3.68 34.94 44.14
C SER A 160 4.18 34.58 42.74
N ALA A 161 5.42 34.95 42.38
CA ALA A 161 6.02 34.64 41.09
C ALA A 161 6.36 33.13 40.98
N ASP A 162 6.89 32.53 42.05
CA ASP A 162 7.13 31.09 42.14
C ASP A 162 5.84 30.29 42.03
N GLY A 163 4.78 30.72 42.72
CA GLY A 163 3.45 30.10 42.59
C GLY A 163 2.91 30.13 41.16
N LEU A 164 3.13 31.24 40.43
CA LEU A 164 2.79 31.32 39.00
C LEU A 164 3.67 30.41 38.16
N ALA A 165 4.99 30.42 38.37
CA ALA A 165 5.94 29.59 37.62
C ALA A 165 5.66 28.10 37.81
N LYS A 166 5.39 27.67 39.05
CA LYS A 166 4.99 26.30 39.38
C LYS A 166 3.71 25.91 38.66
N PHE A 167 2.69 26.74 38.68
CA PHE A 167 1.44 26.45 37.97
C PHE A 167 1.64 26.34 36.45
N GLN A 168 2.46 27.20 35.85
CA GLN A 168 2.80 27.07 34.43
C GLN A 168 3.64 25.81 34.14
N GLY A 169 4.53 25.42 35.06
CA GLY A 169 5.28 24.17 35.02
C GLY A 169 4.38 22.95 35.07
N GLU A 170 3.39 22.93 35.97
CA GLU A 170 2.39 21.84 36.05
C GLU A 170 1.58 21.71 34.73
N LEU A 171 1.22 22.82 34.10
CA LEU A 171 0.54 22.81 32.79
C LEU A 171 1.46 22.31 31.65
N LEU A 172 2.74 22.67 31.70
CA LEU A 172 3.75 22.18 30.77
C LEU A 172 3.94 20.67 30.91
N ASP A 173 4.12 20.17 32.14
CA ASP A 173 4.27 18.73 32.43
C ASP A 173 3.04 17.93 32.00
N ALA A 174 1.84 18.47 32.24
CA ALA A 174 0.60 17.89 31.74
C ALA A 174 0.58 17.81 30.21
N SER A 175 0.99 18.88 29.51
CA SER A 175 1.04 18.91 28.04
C SER A 175 2.08 17.90 27.48
N VAL A 176 3.23 17.75 28.16
CA VAL A 176 4.25 16.74 27.81
C VAL A 176 3.69 15.32 27.99
N LYS A 177 2.99 15.07 29.09
CA LYS A 177 2.36 13.77 29.36
C LYS A 177 1.29 13.43 28.33
N GLU A 178 0.38 14.37 28.05
CA GLU A 178 -0.65 14.21 27.02
C GLU A 178 -0.05 13.94 25.64
N GLY A 179 1.02 14.68 25.27
CA GLY A 179 1.75 14.44 24.02
C GLY A 179 2.35 13.04 23.93
N LYS A 180 2.90 12.52 25.03
CA LYS A 180 3.45 11.16 25.09
C LYS A 180 2.36 10.09 24.96
N GLU A 181 1.25 10.23 25.68
CA GLU A 181 0.12 9.30 25.61
C GLU A 181 -0.53 9.31 24.21
N ALA A 182 -0.64 10.48 23.58
CA ALA A 182 -1.10 10.63 22.20
C ALA A 182 -0.15 9.92 21.21
N TYR A 183 1.16 10.02 21.41
CA TYR A 183 2.14 9.29 20.59
C TYR A 183 2.03 7.77 20.76
N GLU A 184 1.96 7.27 21.99
CA GLU A 184 1.89 5.83 22.26
C GLU A 184 0.61 5.21 21.68
N SER A 185 -0.53 5.88 21.85
CA SER A 185 -1.80 5.44 21.25
C SER A 185 -1.78 5.50 19.72
N ALA A 186 -1.24 6.57 19.13
CA ALA A 186 -1.07 6.68 17.68
C ALA A 186 -0.17 5.57 17.11
N ARG A 187 0.95 5.29 17.78
CA ARG A 187 1.88 4.23 17.40
C ARG A 187 1.23 2.85 17.42
N LEU A 188 0.47 2.53 18.48
CA LEU A 188 -0.25 1.27 18.57
C LEU A 188 -1.27 1.12 17.42
N LEU A 189 -2.06 2.16 17.16
CA LEU A 189 -3.07 2.16 16.11
C LEU A 189 -2.44 2.00 14.72
N MET A 190 -1.28 2.64 14.47
CA MET A 190 -0.50 2.47 13.24
C MET A 190 0.00 1.03 13.07
N ILE A 191 0.55 0.42 14.12
CA ILE A 191 1.03 -0.97 14.08
C ILE A 191 -0.14 -1.92 13.81
N LEU A 192 -1.27 -1.77 14.50
CA LEU A 192 -2.46 -2.60 14.30
C LEU A 192 -3.02 -2.45 12.88
N SER A 193 -3.05 -1.23 12.35
CA SER A 193 -3.50 -0.97 10.98
C SER A 193 -2.57 -1.60 9.93
N MET A 194 -1.26 -1.56 10.15
CA MET A 194 -0.27 -2.20 9.28
C MET A 194 -0.38 -3.73 9.32
N VAL A 195 -0.50 -4.32 10.52
CA VAL A 195 -0.68 -5.77 10.68
C VAL A 195 -2.00 -6.21 10.04
N ALA A 196 -3.09 -5.48 10.25
CA ALA A 196 -4.38 -5.77 9.62
C ALA A 196 -4.29 -5.71 8.09
N ALA A 197 -3.63 -4.69 7.53
CA ALA A 197 -3.42 -4.57 6.09
C ALA A 197 -2.63 -5.77 5.52
N LEU A 198 -1.57 -6.21 6.21
CA LEU A 198 -0.78 -7.38 5.82
C LEU A 198 -1.59 -8.67 5.87
N VAL A 199 -2.36 -8.89 6.94
CA VAL A 199 -3.22 -10.08 7.08
C VAL A 199 -4.27 -10.11 5.98
N VAL A 200 -4.91 -8.98 5.68
CA VAL A 200 -5.91 -8.89 4.62
C VAL A 200 -5.27 -9.10 3.25
N ALA A 201 -4.11 -8.52 2.97
CA ALA A 201 -3.38 -8.74 1.72
C ALA A 201 -3.00 -10.21 1.53
N ALA A 202 -2.48 -10.87 2.58
CA ALA A 202 -2.13 -12.28 2.55
C ALA A 202 -3.38 -13.17 2.35
N LEU A 203 -4.48 -12.88 3.05
CA LEU A 203 -5.73 -13.62 2.92
C LEU A 203 -6.32 -13.47 1.51
N VAL A 204 -6.38 -12.26 0.97
CA VAL A 204 -6.88 -12.01 -0.39
C VAL A 204 -5.99 -12.68 -1.43
N GLY A 205 -4.66 -12.56 -1.30
CA GLY A 205 -3.70 -13.24 -2.17
C GLY A 205 -3.91 -14.76 -2.14
N PHE A 206 -3.99 -15.34 -0.95
CA PHE A 206 -4.23 -16.78 -0.77
C PHE A 206 -5.56 -17.23 -1.38
N LEU A 207 -6.65 -16.49 -1.16
CA LEU A 207 -7.97 -16.82 -1.71
C LEU A 207 -8.01 -16.72 -3.24
N ILE A 208 -7.35 -15.71 -3.83
CA ILE A 208 -7.24 -15.57 -5.29
C ILE A 208 -6.41 -16.72 -5.87
N THR A 209 -5.22 -16.97 -5.34
CA THR A 209 -4.32 -18.04 -5.80
C THR A 209 -4.99 -19.41 -5.70
N ARG A 210 -5.59 -19.73 -4.54
CA ARG A 210 -6.33 -20.98 -4.34
C ARG A 210 -7.53 -21.10 -5.29
N GLY A 211 -8.23 -19.98 -5.54
CA GLY A 211 -9.34 -19.93 -6.48
C GLY A 211 -8.91 -20.20 -7.92
N LEU A 212 -7.78 -19.63 -8.35
CA LEU A 212 -7.22 -19.82 -9.69
C LEU A 212 -6.71 -21.24 -9.89
N LEU A 213 -5.92 -21.77 -8.95
CA LEU A 213 -5.43 -23.15 -9.01
C LEU A 213 -6.57 -24.16 -9.06
N LYS A 214 -7.67 -23.91 -8.34
CA LYS A 214 -8.87 -24.76 -8.42
C LYS A 214 -9.57 -24.68 -9.79
N GLN A 215 -9.59 -23.52 -10.43
CA GLN A 215 -10.20 -23.36 -11.76
C GLN A 215 -9.32 -23.97 -12.87
N LEU A 216 -8.00 -23.87 -12.73
CA LEU A 216 -7.03 -24.46 -13.64
C LEU A 216 -6.93 -25.99 -13.47
N GLY A 217 -7.07 -26.48 -12.24
CA GLY A 217 -6.93 -27.90 -11.89
C GLY A 217 -5.49 -28.31 -11.55
N GLY A 218 -4.55 -27.38 -11.67
CA GLY A 218 -3.12 -27.58 -11.52
C GLY A 218 -2.34 -26.30 -11.80
N GLU A 219 -1.04 -26.43 -12.02
CA GLU A 219 -0.19 -25.29 -12.34
C GLU A 219 -0.46 -24.76 -13.77
N PRO A 220 -0.46 -23.43 -13.98
CA PRO A 220 -0.68 -22.84 -15.31
C PRO A 220 0.32 -23.32 -16.36
N ASP A 221 1.59 -23.47 -15.98
CA ASP A 221 2.67 -23.86 -16.88
C ASP A 221 2.47 -25.29 -17.39
N TYR A 222 2.00 -26.19 -16.52
CA TYR A 222 1.63 -27.56 -16.91
C TYR A 222 0.46 -27.57 -17.92
N ALA A 223 -0.58 -26.75 -17.69
CA ALA A 223 -1.68 -26.63 -18.64
C ALA A 223 -1.20 -26.08 -20.00
N ALA A 224 -0.27 -25.11 -20.00
CA ALA A 224 0.33 -24.59 -21.22
C ALA A 224 1.19 -25.63 -21.95
N GLU A 225 1.93 -26.46 -21.22
CA GLU A 225 2.72 -27.56 -21.79
C GLU A 225 1.84 -28.61 -22.47
N VAL A 226 0.78 -29.07 -21.80
CA VAL A 226 -0.18 -30.02 -22.39
C VAL A 226 -0.79 -29.43 -23.66
N ALA A 227 -1.22 -28.16 -23.63
CA ALA A 227 -1.79 -27.50 -24.80
C ALA A 227 -0.80 -27.46 -25.97
N ARG A 228 0.49 -27.22 -25.69
CA ARG A 228 1.55 -27.17 -26.70
C ARG A 228 1.81 -28.54 -27.32
N ARG A 229 1.93 -29.59 -26.52
CA ARG A 229 2.10 -30.96 -27.02
C ARG A 229 0.96 -31.39 -27.94
N VAL A 230 -0.28 -31.07 -27.55
CA VAL A 230 -1.46 -31.35 -28.39
C VAL A 230 -1.41 -30.55 -29.69
N ALA A 231 -1.00 -29.27 -29.64
CA ALA A 231 -0.83 -28.44 -30.84
C ALA A 231 0.26 -28.98 -31.77
N ASP A 232 1.31 -29.59 -31.21
CA ASP A 232 2.38 -30.26 -31.96
C ASP A 232 1.97 -31.66 -32.48
N GLY A 233 0.73 -32.08 -32.23
CA GLY A 233 0.17 -33.36 -32.71
C GLY A 233 0.42 -34.55 -31.79
N ASP A 234 1.04 -34.35 -30.62
CA ASP A 234 1.22 -35.41 -29.63
C ASP A 234 -0.06 -35.64 -28.81
N LEU A 235 -0.89 -36.57 -29.29
CA LEU A 235 -2.11 -37.03 -28.61
C LEU A 235 -1.86 -38.20 -27.64
N THR A 236 -0.59 -38.55 -27.37
CA THR A 236 -0.23 -39.59 -26.40
C THR A 236 -0.03 -39.04 -24.98
N VAL A 237 -0.06 -37.71 -24.84
CA VAL A 237 0.07 -37.04 -23.54
C VAL A 237 -1.02 -37.49 -22.57
N ARG A 238 -0.60 -37.92 -21.37
CA ARG A 238 -1.51 -38.18 -20.26
C ARG A 238 -1.66 -36.92 -19.44
N VAL A 239 -2.85 -36.34 -19.48
CA VAL A 239 -3.19 -35.15 -18.70
C VAL A 239 -3.52 -35.58 -17.28
N GLU A 240 -2.63 -35.24 -16.34
CA GLU A 240 -2.83 -35.49 -14.93
C GLU A 240 -3.82 -34.47 -14.36
N VAL A 241 -4.82 -34.97 -13.64
CA VAL A 241 -5.81 -34.15 -12.94
C VAL A 241 -6.03 -34.70 -11.56
N GLY A 242 -6.45 -33.84 -10.63
CA GLY A 242 -6.80 -34.26 -9.28
C GLY A 242 -7.90 -35.33 -9.29
N ALA A 243 -7.81 -36.29 -8.37
CA ALA A 243 -8.71 -37.46 -8.33
C ALA A 243 -10.21 -37.13 -8.23
N LYS A 244 -10.57 -35.94 -7.75
CA LYS A 244 -11.97 -35.46 -7.63
C LYS A 244 -12.30 -34.30 -8.58
N ASP A 245 -11.40 -34.00 -9.51
CA ASP A 245 -11.60 -32.90 -10.44
C ASP A 245 -12.50 -33.32 -11.61
N GLN A 246 -13.53 -32.52 -11.86
CA GLN A 246 -14.52 -32.73 -12.92
C GLN A 246 -14.85 -31.46 -13.71
N THR A 247 -14.24 -30.33 -13.36
CA THR A 247 -14.67 -29.01 -13.85
C THR A 247 -13.54 -28.09 -14.25
N SER A 248 -12.29 -28.44 -13.92
CA SER A 248 -11.16 -27.58 -14.24
C SER A 248 -10.83 -27.54 -15.73
N LEU A 249 -9.98 -26.59 -16.08
CA LEU A 249 -9.39 -26.51 -17.41
C LEU A 249 -8.64 -27.81 -17.76
N LEU A 250 -7.78 -28.33 -16.88
CA LEU A 250 -7.05 -29.57 -17.14
C LEU A 250 -7.99 -30.77 -17.31
N PHE A 251 -9.09 -30.84 -16.55
CA PHE A 251 -10.12 -31.86 -16.77
C PHE A 251 -10.73 -31.78 -18.18
N ALA A 252 -11.08 -30.57 -18.62
CA ALA A 252 -11.60 -30.36 -19.97
C ALA A 252 -10.56 -30.70 -21.04
N MET A 253 -9.29 -30.35 -20.83
CA MET A 253 -8.18 -30.67 -21.73
C MET A 253 -7.95 -32.18 -21.85
N ARG A 254 -8.02 -32.93 -20.75
CA ARG A 254 -7.95 -34.40 -20.79
C ARG A 254 -9.04 -34.98 -21.70
N GLY A 255 -10.28 -34.53 -21.52
CA GLY A 255 -11.40 -34.97 -22.38
C GLY A 255 -11.22 -34.57 -23.85
N MET A 256 -10.56 -33.45 -24.12
CA MET A 256 -10.20 -33.03 -25.48
C MET A 256 -9.16 -33.97 -26.09
N VAL A 257 -8.07 -34.30 -25.39
CA VAL A 257 -7.04 -35.25 -25.86
C VAL A 257 -7.63 -36.62 -26.13
N GLU A 258 -8.45 -37.14 -25.21
CA GLU A 258 -9.11 -38.45 -25.37
C GLU A 258 -10.00 -38.49 -26.62
N ARG A 259 -10.79 -37.44 -26.86
CA ARG A 259 -11.67 -37.35 -28.04
C ARG A 259 -10.88 -37.23 -29.34
N LEU A 260 -9.86 -36.36 -29.38
CA LEU A 260 -9.00 -36.22 -30.56
C LEU A 260 -8.26 -37.54 -30.87
N SER A 261 -7.71 -38.21 -29.86
CA SER A 261 -7.03 -39.48 -30.02
C SER A 261 -7.96 -40.57 -30.58
N ARG A 262 -9.19 -40.66 -30.05
CA ARG A 262 -10.22 -41.56 -30.59
C ARG A 262 -10.55 -41.24 -32.06
N THR A 263 -10.81 -39.98 -32.39
CA THR A 263 -11.14 -39.58 -33.77
C THR A 263 -10.00 -39.89 -34.74
N ILE A 264 -8.74 -39.63 -34.38
CA ILE A 264 -7.58 -40.00 -35.21
C ILE A 264 -7.47 -41.53 -35.36
N GLY A 265 -7.75 -42.29 -34.30
CA GLY A 265 -7.83 -43.75 -34.37
C GLY A 265 -8.90 -44.24 -35.35
N GLU A 266 -10.11 -43.68 -35.29
CA GLU A 266 -11.21 -44.00 -36.21
C GLU A 266 -10.87 -43.64 -37.67
N VAL A 267 -10.21 -42.49 -37.89
CA VAL A 267 -9.72 -42.07 -39.22
C VAL A 267 -8.68 -43.06 -39.74
N ARG A 268 -7.74 -43.51 -38.90
CA ARG A 268 -6.73 -44.50 -39.28
C ARG A 268 -7.36 -45.83 -39.67
N VAL A 269 -8.28 -46.36 -38.86
CA VAL A 269 -9.01 -47.60 -39.19
C VAL A 269 -9.78 -47.45 -40.51
N SER A 270 -10.43 -46.31 -40.72
CA SER A 270 -11.15 -46.02 -41.98
C SER A 270 -10.20 -45.95 -43.18
N ALA A 271 -9.01 -45.38 -43.01
CA ALA A 271 -7.98 -45.32 -44.05
C ALA A 271 -7.42 -46.72 -44.37
N ASP A 272 -7.19 -47.56 -43.36
CA ASP A 272 -6.74 -48.95 -43.55
C ASP A 272 -7.81 -49.77 -44.31
N GLN A 273 -9.09 -49.60 -43.96
CA GLN A 273 -10.22 -50.21 -44.67
C GLN A 273 -10.31 -49.72 -46.13
N LEU A 274 -10.13 -48.42 -46.36
CA LEU A 274 -10.13 -47.84 -47.70
C LEU A 274 -8.95 -48.34 -48.54
N SER A 275 -7.77 -48.51 -47.94
CA SER A 275 -6.58 -49.07 -48.59
C SER A 275 -6.84 -50.52 -49.02
N ALA A 276 -7.35 -51.36 -48.10
CA ALA A 276 -7.69 -52.75 -48.39
C ALA A 276 -8.78 -52.86 -49.48
N ALA A 277 -9.81 -52.01 -49.43
CA ALA A 277 -10.82 -51.95 -50.48
C ALA A 277 -10.23 -51.54 -51.83
N SER A 278 -9.29 -50.58 -51.84
CA SER A 278 -8.60 -50.14 -53.06
C SER A 278 -7.73 -51.26 -53.66
N GLU A 279 -7.05 -52.05 -52.83
CA GLU A 279 -6.32 -53.25 -53.28
C GLU A 279 -7.25 -54.30 -53.90
N GLN A 280 -8.41 -54.56 -53.27
CA GLN A 280 -9.42 -55.47 -53.82
C GLN A 280 -10.00 -54.98 -55.15
N VAL A 281 -10.27 -53.68 -55.27
CA VAL A 281 -10.74 -53.06 -56.52
C VAL A 281 -9.69 -53.16 -57.60
N SER A 282 -8.41 -52.94 -57.26
CA SER A 282 -7.28 -53.09 -58.18
C SER A 282 -7.17 -54.53 -58.71
N ALA A 283 -7.20 -55.52 -57.81
CA ALA A 283 -7.19 -56.94 -58.19
C ALA A 283 -8.40 -57.32 -59.07
N THR A 284 -9.59 -56.83 -58.73
CA THR A 284 -10.81 -57.07 -59.52
C THR A 284 -10.70 -56.45 -60.91
N SER A 285 -10.15 -55.24 -61.00
CA SER A 285 -9.94 -54.53 -62.27
C SER A 285 -8.93 -55.28 -63.15
N GLN A 286 -7.88 -55.87 -62.56
CA GLN A 286 -6.91 -56.69 -63.27
C GLN A 286 -7.55 -57.96 -63.83
N SER A 287 -8.32 -58.70 -63.02
CA SER A 287 -9.05 -59.89 -63.46
C SER A 287 -10.08 -59.57 -64.54
N LEU A 288 -10.80 -58.46 -64.41
CA LEU A 288 -11.75 -58.00 -65.43
C LEU A 288 -11.04 -57.62 -66.73
N SER A 289 -9.91 -56.91 -66.65
CA SER A 289 -9.10 -56.60 -67.82
C SER A 289 -8.62 -57.87 -68.52
N GLN A 290 -8.23 -58.90 -67.77
CA GLN A 290 -7.81 -60.16 -68.35
C GLN A 290 -8.97 -60.92 -69.00
N ALA A 291 -10.12 -61.03 -68.33
CA ALA A 291 -11.32 -61.62 -68.89
C ALA A 291 -11.81 -60.88 -70.15
N ALA A 292 -11.72 -59.54 -70.16
CA ALA A 292 -12.04 -58.74 -71.33
C ALA A 292 -11.07 -59.02 -72.50
N SER A 293 -9.77 -59.17 -72.23
CA SER A 293 -8.78 -59.58 -73.25
C SER A 293 -9.05 -60.98 -73.79
N GLU A 294 -9.38 -61.95 -72.93
CA GLU A 294 -9.76 -63.30 -73.35
C GLU A 294 -11.05 -63.29 -74.19
N GLN A 295 -12.04 -62.50 -73.79
CA GLN A 295 -13.30 -62.36 -74.53
C GLN A 295 -13.10 -61.66 -75.87
N ALA A 296 -12.21 -60.67 -75.95
CA ALA A 296 -11.80 -60.04 -77.20
C ALA A 296 -11.14 -61.05 -78.14
N ALA A 297 -10.24 -61.91 -77.62
CA ALA A 297 -9.61 -62.98 -78.41
C ALA A 297 -10.63 -64.01 -78.92
N SER A 298 -11.57 -64.46 -78.08
CA SER A 298 -12.67 -65.36 -78.49
C SER A 298 -13.59 -64.72 -79.54
N LEU A 299 -13.82 -63.41 -79.47
CA LEU A 299 -14.57 -62.66 -80.48
C LEU A 299 -13.80 -62.54 -81.80
N GLU A 300 -12.49 -62.36 -81.76
CA GLU A 300 -11.63 -62.42 -82.95
C GLU A 300 -11.68 -63.82 -83.59
N GLU A 301 -11.56 -64.89 -82.80
CA GLU A 301 -11.66 -66.27 -83.28
C GLU A 301 -13.04 -66.58 -83.87
N THR A 302 -14.12 -66.09 -83.24
CA THR A 302 -15.48 -66.21 -83.75
C THR A 302 -15.65 -65.45 -85.06
N SER A 303 -15.10 -64.23 -85.15
CA SER A 303 -15.14 -63.42 -86.37
C SER A 303 -14.38 -64.09 -87.52
N ALA A 304 -13.19 -64.64 -87.24
CA ALA A 304 -12.41 -65.42 -88.20
C ALA A 304 -13.15 -66.69 -88.65
N SER A 305 -13.80 -67.38 -87.71
CA SER A 305 -14.65 -68.54 -88.03
C SER A 305 -15.85 -68.15 -88.90
N ILE A 306 -16.47 -66.98 -88.65
CA ILE A 306 -17.54 -66.43 -89.48
C ILE A 306 -17.01 -66.07 -90.87
N GLU A 307 -15.83 -65.47 -91.00
CA GLU A 307 -15.20 -65.19 -92.30
C GLU A 307 -14.93 -66.47 -93.07
N GLN A 308 -14.36 -67.49 -92.42
CA GLN A 308 -14.08 -68.79 -93.03
C GLN A 308 -15.37 -69.53 -93.42
N MET A 309 -16.42 -69.40 -92.61
CA MET A 309 -17.74 -69.96 -92.90
C MET A 309 -18.42 -69.22 -94.06
N SER A 310 -18.33 -67.89 -94.10
CA SER A 310 -18.81 -67.07 -95.22
C SER A 310 -18.05 -67.39 -96.51
N ALA A 311 -16.73 -67.60 -96.43
CA ALA A 311 -15.92 -68.05 -97.56
C ALA A 311 -16.35 -69.44 -98.04
N SER A 312 -16.63 -70.36 -97.12
CA SER A 312 -17.15 -71.70 -97.44
C SER A 312 -18.56 -71.65 -98.04
N ILE A 313 -19.44 -70.75 -97.58
CA ILE A 313 -20.76 -70.52 -98.16
C ILE A 313 -20.64 -69.94 -99.57
N ASN A 314 -19.77 -68.95 -99.77
CA ASN A 314 -19.48 -68.42 -101.10
C ASN A 314 -18.92 -69.52 -102.03
N GLN A 315 -18.00 -70.34 -101.53
CA GLN A 315 -17.44 -71.47 -102.26
C GLN A 315 -18.50 -72.53 -102.59
N ASN A 316 -19.39 -72.87 -101.66
CA ASN A 316 -20.51 -73.79 -101.92
C ASN A 316 -21.51 -73.19 -102.91
N THR A 317 -21.78 -71.88 -102.83
CA THR A 317 -22.65 -71.17 -103.78
C THR A 317 -22.04 -71.18 -105.18
N GLU A 318 -20.73 -70.95 -105.29
CA GLU A 318 -20.01 -71.00 -106.56
C GLU A 318 -19.96 -72.42 -107.11
N ASN A 319 -19.70 -73.43 -106.26
CA ASN A 319 -19.79 -74.84 -106.65
C ASN A 319 -21.20 -75.20 -107.13
N ALA A 320 -22.26 -74.70 -106.47
CA ALA A 320 -23.64 -74.92 -106.89
C ALA A 320 -23.93 -74.26 -108.25
N LYS A 321 -23.44 -73.03 -108.50
CA LYS A 321 -23.51 -72.37 -109.82
C LYS A 321 -22.74 -73.13 -110.90
N VAL A 322 -21.54 -73.60 -110.61
CA VAL A 322 -20.75 -74.42 -111.54
C VAL A 322 -21.50 -75.73 -111.84
N THR A 323 -22.09 -76.36 -110.83
CA THR A 323 -22.90 -77.58 -111.00
C THR A 323 -24.15 -77.31 -111.85
N ASP A 324 -24.85 -76.20 -111.62
CA ASP A 324 -26.00 -75.75 -112.42
C ASP A 324 -25.61 -75.41 -113.88
N GLY A 325 -24.42 -74.83 -114.08
CA GLY A 325 -23.85 -74.57 -115.40
C GLY A 325 -23.34 -75.82 -116.14
N ILE A 326 -23.06 -76.92 -115.43
CA ILE A 326 -22.74 -78.24 -116.02
C ILE A 326 -24.03 -79.03 -116.33
N ALA A 327 -25.12 -78.73 -115.62
CA ALA A 327 -26.41 -79.42 -115.77
C ALA A 327 -27.31 -78.85 -116.89
N ASN A 328 -26.91 -77.75 -117.54
CA ASN A 328 -27.53 -77.17 -118.74
C ASN A 328 -26.63 -77.33 -119.98
#